data_AF-A0A835TC45-F1
#
_entry.id   AF-A0A835TC45-F1
#
_cell.length_a   1.000
_cell.length_b   1.000
_cell.length_c   1.000
_cell.angle_alpha   90.00
_cell.angle_beta   90.00
_cell.angle_gamma   90.00
#
_symmetry.space_group_name_H-M   'P 1'
#
loop_
_entity.id
_entity.type
_entity.pdbx_description
1 polymer ?
#
loop_
_entity_poly.entity_id
_entity_poly.type
_entity_poly.pdbx_seq_one_letter_code
_entity_poly.pdbx_strand_id
1 'polypeptide(L)'
;MVNCPAVTGFTASANTDFNGNDIRQAGNTITTAAAACEINPWCRGFNSQGWIKHSLPSQNTFQGLCFYRRNVQPGGPANGMIVSIGTGTNRQGCIDVPSNNKAEGVVLHQWECNGTGAQRWYLEAAGNGRYRVKATDSSLCMGVRESLTANGTDVMLWRCSNVNDQLFTFVSSSAMSGAYTIRPVHAPGMCVDISSSSTANGARVQIWTCNDSAAQMFSLADMLNGWGDRDRLGRDGAG
;
A
#
# COMPACT_ATOMS: atom_id res chain seq x y z
N MET A 1 7.28 -29.27 -22.04
CA MET A 1 6.38 -28.18 -21.60
C MET A 1 6.84 -27.71 -20.23
N VAL A 2 6.92 -26.41 -20.00
CA VAL A 2 7.22 -25.89 -18.65
C VAL A 2 6.00 -26.14 -17.78
N ASN A 3 6.19 -26.85 -16.67
CA ASN A 3 5.13 -27.07 -15.69
C ASN A 3 5.14 -25.91 -14.69
N CYS A 4 4.03 -25.17 -14.60
CA CYS A 4 3.88 -24.06 -13.67
C CYS A 4 2.93 -24.47 -12.54
N PRO A 5 3.43 -24.77 -11.33
CA PRO A 5 2.57 -25.10 -10.19
C PRO A 5 1.53 -24.03 -9.91
N ALA A 6 0.33 -24.41 -9.50
CA ALA A 6 -0.70 -23.44 -9.13
C ALA A 6 -0.30 -22.67 -7.86
N VAL A 7 -0.63 -21.37 -7.83
CA VAL A 7 -0.46 -20.50 -6.67
C VAL A 7 -1.79 -19.77 -6.45
N THR A 8 -2.39 -19.94 -5.28
CA THR A 8 -3.68 -19.31 -4.97
C THR A 8 -3.58 -17.79 -5.10
N GLY A 9 -4.59 -17.13 -5.66
CA GLY A 9 -4.55 -15.68 -5.91
C GLY A 9 -3.74 -15.25 -7.14
N PHE A 10 -3.11 -16.19 -7.86
CA PHE A 10 -2.34 -15.92 -9.08
C PHE A 10 -2.76 -16.82 -10.26
N THR A 11 -2.62 -16.28 -11.47
CA THR A 11 -2.80 -17.00 -12.74
C THR A 11 -1.43 -17.24 -13.35
N ALA A 12 -1.09 -18.51 -13.57
CA ALA A 12 0.18 -18.90 -14.13
C ALA A 12 0.20 -18.81 -15.68
N SER A 13 1.35 -18.46 -16.25
CA SER A 13 1.60 -18.48 -17.70
C SER A 13 2.98 -19.05 -17.96
N ALA A 14 3.05 -20.11 -18.76
CA ALA A 14 4.31 -20.74 -19.14
C ALA A 14 5.06 -19.90 -20.18
N ASN A 15 6.38 -19.99 -20.16
CA ASN A 15 7.30 -19.32 -21.07
C ASN A 15 7.08 -17.80 -21.17
N THR A 16 6.78 -17.12 -20.06
CA THR A 16 6.41 -15.70 -20.04
C THR A 16 7.27 -14.94 -19.03
N ASP A 17 7.72 -13.73 -19.39
CA ASP A 17 8.17 -12.72 -18.43
C ASP A 17 7.85 -11.30 -18.95
N PHE A 18 8.00 -10.32 -18.07
CA PHE A 18 7.93 -8.90 -18.38
C PHE A 18 9.24 -8.27 -17.89
N ASN A 19 10.00 -7.61 -18.76
CA ASN A 19 11.31 -7.01 -18.41
C ASN A 19 11.16 -5.53 -18.05
N GLY A 20 12.07 -5.01 -17.22
CA GLY A 20 12.23 -3.57 -16.95
C GLY A 20 11.20 -2.96 -15.99
N ASN A 21 10.49 -3.81 -15.26
CA ASN A 21 9.38 -3.49 -14.36
C ASN A 21 9.55 -4.16 -12.99
N ASP A 22 10.77 -4.53 -12.65
CA ASP A 22 11.10 -5.23 -11.40
C ASP A 22 11.07 -4.27 -10.21
N ILE A 23 10.40 -4.69 -9.14
CA ILE A 23 10.46 -4.03 -7.82
C ILE A 23 11.72 -4.49 -7.09
N ARG A 24 11.90 -5.81 -7.03
CA ARG A 24 13.04 -6.53 -6.45
C ARG A 24 12.96 -8.01 -6.81
N GLN A 25 14.05 -8.74 -6.54
CA GLN A 25 14.01 -10.20 -6.47
C GLN A 25 13.69 -10.64 -5.03
N ALA A 26 12.66 -11.46 -4.84
CA ALA A 26 12.23 -12.00 -3.56
C ALA A 26 12.56 -13.50 -3.46
N GLY A 27 13.84 -13.77 -3.15
CA GLY A 27 14.38 -15.13 -3.17
C GLY A 27 14.39 -15.73 -4.58
N ASN A 28 14.48 -17.06 -4.67
CA ASN A 28 14.56 -17.79 -5.92
C ASN A 28 13.49 -18.90 -6.03
N THR A 29 12.41 -18.78 -5.25
CA THR A 29 11.31 -19.76 -5.24
C THR A 29 9.97 -19.08 -5.53
N ILE A 30 9.02 -19.85 -6.06
CA ILE A 30 7.64 -19.41 -6.31
C ILE A 30 6.98 -18.97 -5.01
N THR A 31 7.17 -19.71 -3.92
CA THR A 31 6.55 -19.44 -2.61
C THR A 31 7.02 -18.12 -2.01
N THR A 32 8.33 -17.85 -2.01
CA THR A 32 8.88 -16.59 -1.48
C THR A 32 8.43 -15.39 -2.30
N ALA A 33 8.33 -15.56 -3.62
CA ALA A 33 7.89 -14.52 -4.53
C ALA A 33 6.39 -14.22 -4.40
N ALA A 34 5.56 -15.26 -4.24
CA ALA A 34 4.12 -15.12 -3.98
C ALA A 34 3.88 -14.31 -2.70
N ALA A 35 4.48 -14.73 -1.58
CA ALA A 35 4.34 -14.05 -0.29
C ALA A 35 4.80 -12.59 -0.36
N ALA A 36 5.92 -12.30 -1.03
CA ALA A 36 6.40 -10.93 -1.20
C ALA A 36 5.50 -10.07 -2.10
N CYS A 37 4.87 -10.67 -3.12
CA CYS A 37 3.93 -9.99 -3.98
C CYS A 37 2.59 -9.70 -3.27
N GLU A 38 2.13 -10.62 -2.42
CA GLU A 38 0.88 -10.47 -1.67
C GLU A 38 0.91 -9.26 -0.74
N ILE A 39 1.99 -9.10 0.03
CA ILE A 39 2.14 -8.01 1.00
C ILE A 39 2.56 -6.66 0.37
N ASN A 40 3.00 -6.64 -0.88
CA ASN A 40 3.46 -5.42 -1.55
C ASN A 40 2.34 -4.80 -2.41
N PRO A 41 1.84 -3.59 -2.07
CA PRO A 41 0.75 -2.96 -2.80
C PRO A 41 1.07 -2.59 -4.26
N TRP A 42 2.35 -2.50 -4.61
CA TRP A 42 2.79 -2.24 -5.98
C TRP A 42 2.88 -3.50 -6.83
N CYS A 43 2.82 -4.70 -6.24
CA CYS A 43 2.95 -5.92 -7.02
C CYS A 43 1.76 -6.14 -7.96
N ARG A 44 2.06 -6.52 -9.20
CA ARG A 44 1.12 -6.94 -10.24
C ARG A 44 1.30 -8.41 -10.65
N GLY A 45 2.46 -9.00 -10.33
CA GLY A 45 2.79 -10.41 -10.53
C GLY A 45 4.26 -10.69 -10.26
N PHE A 46 4.70 -11.93 -10.46
CA PHE A 46 6.10 -12.33 -10.29
C PHE A 46 6.47 -13.50 -11.22
N ASN A 47 7.76 -13.73 -11.45
CA ASN A 47 8.21 -14.90 -12.20
C ASN A 47 8.81 -15.99 -11.30
N SER A 48 9.00 -17.21 -11.83
CA SER A 48 9.52 -18.35 -11.07
C SER A 48 10.98 -18.23 -10.61
N GLN A 49 11.69 -17.17 -11.01
CA GLN A 49 13.01 -16.80 -10.49
C GLN A 49 12.94 -15.82 -9.32
N GLY A 50 11.73 -15.41 -8.93
CA GLY A 50 11.49 -14.54 -7.78
C GLY A 50 11.40 -13.05 -8.07
N TRP A 51 11.43 -12.64 -9.34
CA TRP A 51 11.33 -11.22 -9.70
C TRP A 51 9.90 -10.73 -9.59
N ILE A 52 9.68 -9.74 -8.71
CA ILE A 52 8.38 -9.11 -8.46
C ILE A 52 8.18 -7.94 -9.43
N LYS A 53 7.03 -7.86 -10.09
CA LYS A 53 6.75 -6.90 -11.16
C LYS A 53 5.71 -5.84 -10.73
N HIS A 54 5.96 -4.57 -11.03
CA HIS A 54 5.03 -3.47 -10.70
C HIS A 54 4.08 -3.05 -11.84
N SER A 55 4.28 -3.55 -13.06
CA SER A 55 3.44 -3.26 -14.24
C SER A 55 3.47 -4.46 -15.18
N LEU A 56 2.52 -4.57 -16.13
CA LEU A 56 2.45 -5.70 -17.08
C LEU A 56 2.17 -5.21 -18.51
N PRO A 57 3.09 -4.45 -19.14
CA PRO A 57 2.83 -3.75 -20.38
C PRO A 57 2.78 -4.66 -21.63
N SER A 58 3.77 -5.53 -21.84
CA SER A 58 3.81 -6.47 -22.97
C SER A 58 4.50 -7.78 -22.59
N GLN A 59 3.88 -8.91 -22.92
CA GLN A 59 4.44 -10.24 -22.67
C GLN A 59 5.66 -10.47 -23.55
N ASN A 60 6.78 -10.81 -22.93
CA ASN A 60 7.92 -11.36 -23.64
C ASN A 60 7.91 -12.88 -23.46
N THR A 61 8.18 -13.61 -24.55
CA THR A 61 8.36 -15.06 -24.48
C THR A 61 9.71 -15.36 -23.84
N PHE A 62 9.69 -15.99 -22.66
CA PHE A 62 10.88 -16.41 -21.92
C PHE A 62 10.84 -17.91 -21.67
N GLN A 63 11.49 -18.66 -22.55
CA GLN A 63 11.46 -20.12 -22.53
C GLN A 63 11.99 -20.67 -21.19
N GLY A 64 11.25 -21.57 -20.55
CA GLY A 64 11.64 -22.18 -19.28
C GLY A 64 11.13 -21.48 -18.03
N LEU A 65 10.48 -20.32 -18.14
CA LEU A 65 10.02 -19.53 -17.00
C LEU A 65 8.50 -19.60 -16.81
N CYS A 66 8.04 -19.58 -15.57
CA CYS A 66 6.63 -19.38 -15.24
C CYS A 66 6.42 -17.95 -14.75
N PHE A 67 5.41 -17.27 -15.30
CA PHE A 67 4.93 -16.01 -14.77
C PHE A 67 3.63 -16.22 -13.99
N TYR A 68 3.47 -15.50 -12.88
CA TYR A 68 2.31 -15.54 -11.99
C TYR A 68 1.71 -14.14 -11.92
N ARG A 69 0.61 -13.91 -12.65
CA ARG A 69 -0.13 -12.65 -12.62
C ARG A 69 -1.05 -12.63 -11.41
N ARG A 70 -1.07 -11.54 -10.64
CA ARG A 70 -2.02 -11.37 -9.53
C ARG A 70 -3.45 -11.33 -10.08
N ASN A 71 -4.36 -12.13 -9.53
CA ASN A 71 -5.74 -12.23 -10.03
C ASN A 71 -6.54 -10.97 -9.72
N VAL A 72 -6.41 -10.47 -8.49
CA VAL A 72 -7.06 -9.24 -8.03
C VAL A 72 -6.01 -8.15 -7.96
N GLN A 73 -6.17 -7.13 -8.80
CA GLN A 73 -5.29 -5.98 -8.79
C GLN A 73 -5.57 -5.11 -7.55
N PRO A 74 -4.55 -4.45 -7.00
CA PRO A 74 -4.70 -3.43 -5.97
C PRO A 74 -5.83 -2.45 -6.30
N GLY A 75 -6.85 -2.46 -5.45
CA GLY A 75 -8.12 -1.76 -5.67
C GLY A 75 -8.03 -0.28 -5.30
N GLY A 76 -9.10 0.46 -5.61
CA GLY A 76 -9.24 1.84 -5.14
C GLY A 76 -9.68 1.93 -3.69
N PRO A 77 -9.68 3.14 -3.11
CA PRO A 77 -10.21 3.39 -1.78
C PRO A 77 -11.70 3.00 -1.73
N ALA A 78 -12.06 2.12 -0.80
CA ALA A 78 -13.44 1.68 -0.60
C ALA A 78 -13.77 1.62 0.89
N ASN A 79 -15.02 1.93 1.24
CA ASN A 79 -15.49 1.88 2.62
C ASN A 79 -15.41 0.45 3.16
N GLY A 80 -14.93 0.29 4.40
CA GLY A 80 -14.89 -1.01 5.07
C GLY A 80 -13.67 -1.87 4.74
N MET A 81 -12.78 -1.40 3.87
CA MET A 81 -11.63 -2.16 3.41
C MET A 81 -10.46 -2.06 4.40
N ILE A 82 -9.80 -3.18 4.68
CA ILE A 82 -8.47 -3.17 5.32
C ILE A 82 -7.41 -3.25 4.22
N VAL A 83 -6.55 -2.23 4.18
CA VAL A 83 -5.54 -2.05 3.15
C VAL A 83 -4.13 -1.95 3.73
N SER A 84 -3.15 -2.30 2.90
CA SER A 84 -1.79 -1.78 3.03
C SER A 84 -1.60 -0.61 2.06
N ILE A 85 -0.90 0.43 2.50
CA ILE A 85 -0.63 1.64 1.70
C ILE A 85 0.85 1.65 1.32
N GLY A 86 1.18 1.25 0.09
CA GLY A 86 2.55 1.16 -0.42
C GLY A 86 3.10 2.52 -0.84
N THR A 87 4.34 2.84 -0.50
CA THR A 87 5.03 4.10 -0.84
C THR A 87 5.71 4.03 -2.21
N GLY A 88 5.67 5.11 -2.97
CA GLY A 88 6.17 5.15 -4.35
C GLY A 88 7.67 5.34 -4.52
N THR A 89 8.39 5.73 -3.46
CA THR A 89 9.83 6.10 -3.49
C THR A 89 10.73 5.01 -4.08
N ASN A 90 10.51 3.75 -3.67
CA ASN A 90 11.14 2.56 -4.26
C ASN A 90 10.15 1.41 -4.50
N ARG A 91 8.85 1.61 -4.23
CA ARG A 91 7.79 0.60 -4.34
C ARG A 91 7.98 -0.64 -3.47
N GLN A 92 8.85 -0.57 -2.46
CA GLN A 92 9.09 -1.64 -1.49
C GLN A 92 8.57 -1.28 -0.08
N GLY A 93 8.42 0.02 0.20
CA GLY A 93 7.92 0.52 1.47
C GLY A 93 6.40 0.58 1.55
N CYS A 94 5.90 0.59 2.78
CA CYS A 94 4.51 0.79 3.17
C CYS A 94 4.46 1.88 4.24
N ILE A 95 3.37 2.67 4.29
CA ILE A 95 3.08 3.54 5.44
C ILE A 95 2.87 2.63 6.66
N ASP A 96 3.69 2.85 7.66
CA ASP A 96 3.90 1.96 8.79
C ASP A 96 3.79 2.74 10.11
N VAL A 97 3.21 2.09 11.12
CA VAL A 97 3.24 2.54 12.51
C VAL A 97 4.51 2.02 13.17
N PRO A 98 5.50 2.88 13.51
CA PRO A 98 6.77 2.44 14.08
C PRO A 98 6.60 1.46 15.24
N SER A 99 7.22 0.28 15.10
CA SER A 99 7.16 -0.80 16.09
C SER A 99 5.74 -1.23 16.47
N ASN A 100 4.75 -1.00 15.61
CA ASN A 100 3.33 -1.17 15.88
C ASN A 100 2.84 -0.40 17.13
N ASN A 101 3.52 0.71 17.51
CA ASN A 101 3.18 1.51 18.68
C ASN A 101 1.85 2.26 18.47
N LYS A 102 0.77 1.80 19.10
CA LYS A 102 -0.57 2.40 19.02
C LYS A 102 -0.80 3.48 20.10
N ALA A 103 0.18 4.37 20.29
CA ALA A 103 0.05 5.55 21.15
C ALA A 103 -0.30 6.81 20.33
N GLU A 104 -0.98 7.77 20.95
CA GLU A 104 -1.24 9.08 20.35
C GLU A 104 0.09 9.84 20.14
N GLY A 105 0.20 10.56 19.01
CA GLY A 105 1.39 11.34 18.65
C GLY A 105 2.50 10.56 17.95
N VAL A 106 2.36 9.23 17.80
CA VAL A 106 3.31 8.39 17.06
C VAL A 106 3.35 8.83 15.60
N VAL A 107 4.49 9.36 15.17
CA VAL A 107 4.71 9.78 13.79
C VAL A 107 4.83 8.56 12.89
N LEU A 108 4.13 8.57 11.77
CA LEU A 108 4.21 7.48 10.80
C LEU A 108 5.51 7.57 10.01
N HIS A 109 6.00 6.41 9.57
CA HIS A 109 7.18 6.32 8.71
C HIS A 109 6.89 5.38 7.54
N GLN A 110 7.79 5.34 6.56
CA GLN A 110 7.83 4.21 5.65
C GLN A 110 8.67 3.09 6.25
N TRP A 111 8.25 1.86 6.02
CA TRP A 111 9.03 0.67 6.30
C TRP A 111 8.80 -0.37 5.23
N GLU A 112 9.77 -1.26 4.99
CA GLU A 112 9.59 -2.40 4.08
C GLU A 112 8.26 -3.10 4.36
N CYS A 113 7.47 -3.32 3.31
CA CYS A 113 6.19 -4.00 3.43
C CYS A 113 6.41 -5.41 4.00
N ASN A 114 5.80 -5.70 5.15
CA ASN A 114 6.02 -6.93 5.92
C ASN A 114 4.72 -7.61 6.37
N GLY A 115 3.55 -7.06 6.01
CA GLY A 115 2.23 -7.65 6.27
C GLY A 115 1.78 -7.63 7.74
N THR A 116 2.54 -6.98 8.63
CA THR A 116 2.19 -6.88 10.06
C THR A 116 1.04 -5.89 10.29
N GLY A 117 0.46 -5.91 11.49
CA GLY A 117 -0.56 -4.94 11.93
C GLY A 117 -0.07 -3.48 11.99
N ALA A 118 1.23 -3.23 11.86
CA ALA A 118 1.79 -1.88 11.72
C ALA A 118 1.44 -1.23 10.37
N GLN A 119 1.12 -2.03 9.35
CA GLN A 119 0.90 -1.59 7.97
C GLN A 119 -0.53 -1.78 7.48
N ARG A 120 -1.44 -2.17 8.39
CA ARG A 120 -2.85 -2.40 8.09
C ARG A 120 -3.69 -1.20 8.50
N TRP A 121 -4.49 -0.74 7.56
CA TRP A 121 -5.30 0.47 7.68
C TRP A 121 -6.74 0.16 7.29
N TYR A 122 -7.69 0.46 8.18
CA TYR A 122 -9.11 0.40 7.86
C TYR A 122 -9.56 1.73 7.26
N LEU A 123 -10.13 1.69 6.05
CA LEU A 123 -10.69 2.85 5.37
C LEU A 123 -12.17 3.04 5.73
N GLU A 124 -12.45 4.10 6.49
CA GLU A 124 -13.80 4.48 6.88
C GLU A 124 -14.25 5.68 6.03
N ALA A 125 -15.29 5.50 5.22
CA ALA A 125 -15.82 6.60 4.43
C ALA A 125 -16.46 7.67 5.33
N ALA A 126 -16.14 8.93 5.04
CA ALA A 126 -16.66 10.12 5.72
C ALA A 126 -17.54 10.98 4.80
N GLY A 127 -18.04 10.39 3.72
CA GLY A 127 -18.83 11.07 2.67
C GLY A 127 -17.97 11.87 1.69
N ASN A 128 -18.54 12.23 0.54
CA ASN A 128 -17.92 13.08 -0.49
C ASN A 128 -16.52 12.62 -0.94
N GLY A 129 -16.29 11.30 -1.03
CA GLY A 129 -14.99 10.72 -1.41
C GLY A 129 -13.87 10.88 -0.37
N ARG A 130 -14.21 11.27 0.86
CA ARG A 130 -13.27 11.42 1.98
C ARG A 130 -13.25 10.15 2.82
N TYR A 131 -12.08 9.87 3.37
CA TYR A 131 -11.83 8.71 4.20
C TYR A 131 -11.08 9.11 5.46
N ARG A 132 -11.47 8.49 6.57
CA ARG A 132 -10.63 8.37 7.75
C ARG A 132 -9.83 7.08 7.62
N VAL A 133 -8.52 7.17 7.88
CA VAL A 133 -7.59 6.04 7.74
C VAL A 133 -7.23 5.56 9.16
N LYS A 134 -7.90 4.51 9.63
CA LYS A 134 -7.78 4.01 11.02
C LYS A 134 -6.69 2.95 11.08
N ALA A 135 -5.80 3.02 12.06
CA ALA A 135 -4.88 1.92 12.32
C ALA A 135 -5.68 0.73 12.89
N THR A 136 -5.54 -0.47 12.31
CA THR A 136 -6.28 -1.65 12.79
C THR A 136 -5.95 -1.97 14.24
N ASP A 137 -6.88 -2.64 14.93
CA ASP A 137 -6.73 -3.03 16.34
C ASP A 137 -6.49 -1.82 17.28
N SER A 138 -6.97 -0.63 16.91
CA SER A 138 -6.83 0.61 17.70
C SER A 138 -8.01 1.56 17.48
N SER A 139 -8.11 2.59 18.32
CA SER A 139 -9.01 3.74 18.14
C SER A 139 -8.30 4.95 17.53
N LEU A 140 -7.14 4.73 16.89
CA LEU A 140 -6.29 5.79 16.36
C LEU A 140 -6.35 5.89 14.84
N CYS A 141 -6.15 7.10 14.36
CA CYS A 141 -6.27 7.50 12.98
C CYS A 141 -5.00 8.19 12.50
N MET A 142 -4.67 7.99 11.24
CA MET A 142 -3.77 8.89 10.53
C MET A 142 -4.35 10.32 10.62
N GLY A 143 -3.50 11.28 10.95
CA GLY A 143 -3.85 12.70 11.02
C GLY A 143 -2.63 13.59 10.83
N VAL A 144 -2.86 14.80 10.36
CA VAL A 144 -1.81 15.82 10.22
C VAL A 144 -1.66 16.56 11.55
N ARG A 145 -0.42 16.74 12.02
CA ARG A 145 -0.16 17.36 13.31
C ARG A 145 -0.78 18.76 13.41
N GLU A 146 -1.58 18.95 14.46
CA GLU A 146 -2.14 20.24 14.88
C GLU A 146 -2.88 21.01 13.77
N SER A 147 -3.43 20.29 12.77
CA SER A 147 -4.00 20.91 11.57
C SER A 147 -3.05 21.90 10.85
N LEU A 148 -1.73 21.78 11.05
CA LEU A 148 -0.76 22.66 10.40
C LEU A 148 -0.73 22.40 8.89
N THR A 149 -0.36 23.43 8.13
CA THR A 149 -0.33 23.42 6.66
C THR A 149 1.07 23.65 6.10
N ALA A 150 2.09 23.72 6.95
CA ALA A 150 3.47 23.94 6.52
C ALA A 150 4.07 22.67 5.91
N ASN A 151 4.92 22.84 4.90
CA ASN A 151 5.74 21.76 4.37
C ASN A 151 6.56 21.10 5.49
N GLY A 152 6.54 19.77 5.52
CA GLY A 152 7.27 18.99 6.51
C GLY A 152 6.51 18.70 7.80
N THR A 153 5.27 19.18 7.92
CA THR A 153 4.38 18.83 9.05
C THR A 153 4.13 17.34 9.07
N ASP A 154 4.26 16.71 10.23
CA ASP A 154 4.16 15.26 10.34
C ASP A 154 2.73 14.74 10.14
N VAL A 155 2.67 13.53 9.60
CA VAL A 155 1.49 12.67 9.64
C VAL A 155 1.71 11.66 10.76
N MET A 156 0.76 11.58 11.69
CA MET A 156 0.89 10.81 12.93
C MET A 156 -0.40 10.05 13.26
N LEU A 157 -0.31 9.12 14.22
CA LEU A 157 -1.48 8.56 14.87
C LEU A 157 -2.05 9.55 15.88
N TRP A 158 -3.35 9.77 15.81
CA TRP A 158 -4.09 10.54 16.80
C TRP A 158 -5.46 9.94 17.06
N ARG A 159 -6.08 10.28 18.18
CA ARG A 159 -7.44 9.82 18.49
C ARG A 159 -8.38 10.18 17.34
N CYS A 160 -9.08 9.19 16.82
CA CYS A 160 -10.02 9.38 15.74
C CYS A 160 -11.14 10.35 16.15
N SER A 161 -11.40 11.35 15.30
CA SER A 161 -12.52 12.28 15.43
C SER A 161 -12.97 12.79 14.05
N ASN A 162 -14.00 13.64 13.99
CA ASN A 162 -14.59 14.14 12.74
C ASN A 162 -13.95 15.43 12.21
N VAL A 163 -12.72 15.74 12.63
CA VAL A 163 -11.97 16.93 12.20
C VAL A 163 -11.30 16.72 10.84
N ASN A 164 -11.14 17.80 10.07
CA ASN A 164 -10.69 17.73 8.68
C ASN A 164 -9.20 17.33 8.52
N ASP A 165 -8.37 17.46 9.55
CA ASP A 165 -6.96 17.05 9.54
C ASP A 165 -6.75 15.53 9.70
N GLN A 166 -7.84 14.78 9.92
CA GLN A 166 -7.89 13.32 9.92
C GLN A 166 -8.73 12.73 8.76
N LEU A 167 -9.18 13.59 7.86
CA LEU A 167 -9.91 13.19 6.67
C LEU A 167 -9.02 13.38 5.44
N PHE A 168 -8.99 12.36 4.60
CA PHE A 168 -8.14 12.33 3.40
C PHE A 168 -8.96 11.98 2.18
N THR A 169 -8.61 12.58 1.05
CA THR A 169 -9.06 12.13 -0.28
C THR A 169 -7.92 11.41 -0.96
N PHE A 170 -8.24 10.30 -1.63
CA PHE A 170 -7.32 9.57 -2.47
C PHE A 170 -7.61 9.94 -3.93
N VAL A 171 -6.67 10.63 -4.58
CA VAL A 171 -6.84 11.14 -5.94
C VAL A 171 -5.93 10.36 -6.86
N SER A 172 -6.47 9.68 -7.87
CA SER A 172 -5.68 8.95 -8.87
C SER A 172 -4.65 9.87 -9.51
N SER A 173 -3.41 9.39 -9.58
CA SER A 173 -2.29 10.15 -10.13
C SER A 173 -2.04 9.81 -11.59
N SER A 174 -1.80 10.83 -12.41
CA SER A 174 -1.28 10.67 -13.77
C SER A 174 0.24 10.50 -13.81
N ALA A 175 0.95 10.84 -12.73
CA ALA A 175 2.41 10.75 -12.66
C ALA A 175 2.91 9.31 -12.49
N MET A 176 2.10 8.44 -11.89
CA MET A 176 2.42 7.02 -11.73
C MET A 176 1.16 6.17 -11.88
N SER A 177 1.14 5.32 -12.91
CA SER A 177 -0.01 4.46 -13.22
C SER A 177 -0.38 3.57 -12.03
N GLY A 178 -1.66 3.57 -11.66
CA GLY A 178 -2.19 2.82 -10.52
C GLY A 178 -1.82 3.38 -9.15
N ALA A 179 -1.30 4.62 -9.10
CA ALA A 179 -1.02 5.33 -7.86
C ALA A 179 -2.13 6.34 -7.52
N TYR A 180 -2.21 6.67 -6.24
CA TYR A 180 -2.97 7.77 -5.68
C TYR A 180 -2.02 8.78 -5.05
N THR A 181 -2.39 10.07 -5.12
CA THR A 181 -1.96 11.05 -4.12
C THR A 181 -2.97 11.02 -2.96
N ILE A 182 -2.49 11.09 -1.73
CA ILE A 182 -3.34 11.17 -0.53
C ILE A 182 -3.31 12.63 -0.07
N ARG A 183 -4.48 13.29 -0.02
CA ARG A 183 -4.57 14.73 0.26
C ARG A 183 -5.39 14.96 1.53
N PRO A 184 -4.84 15.63 2.56
CA PRO A 184 -5.61 15.99 3.74
C PRO A 184 -6.66 17.05 3.39
N VAL A 185 -7.86 16.91 3.95
CA VAL A 185 -9.00 17.78 3.61
C VAL A 185 -8.82 19.21 4.14
N HIS A 186 -8.13 19.39 5.27
CA HIS A 186 -7.92 20.72 5.87
C HIS A 186 -6.87 21.57 5.15
N ALA A 187 -5.99 20.97 4.35
CA ALA A 187 -4.88 21.67 3.70
C ALA A 187 -4.89 21.47 2.17
N PRO A 188 -5.76 22.20 1.43
CA PRO A 188 -5.80 22.14 -0.03
C PRO A 188 -4.43 22.42 -0.65
N GLY A 189 -4.05 21.61 -1.66
CA GLY A 189 -2.74 21.71 -2.32
C GLY A 189 -1.60 20.96 -1.63
N MET A 190 -1.85 20.37 -0.45
CA MET A 190 -0.90 19.50 0.23
C MET A 190 -1.18 18.03 -0.07
N CYS A 191 -0.12 17.24 -0.05
CA CYS A 191 -0.13 15.80 -0.27
C CYS A 191 0.64 15.13 0.87
N VAL A 192 0.20 13.93 1.30
CA VAL A 192 1.03 13.03 2.12
C VAL A 192 2.30 12.71 1.33
N ASP A 193 3.43 12.69 2.01
CA ASP A 193 4.76 12.73 1.41
C ASP A 193 5.75 11.92 2.27
N ILE A 194 6.65 11.18 1.61
CA ILE A 194 7.81 10.55 2.27
C ILE A 194 8.97 11.54 2.30
N SER A 195 9.43 11.88 3.51
CA SER A 195 10.40 12.94 3.72
C SER A 195 11.65 12.78 2.85
N SER A 196 11.99 13.85 2.13
CA SER A 196 13.16 13.94 1.23
C SER A 196 13.16 12.90 0.10
N SER A 197 12.00 12.31 -0.24
CA SER A 197 11.89 11.19 -1.18
C SER A 197 12.80 10.01 -0.82
N SER A 198 13.12 9.86 0.48
CA SER A 198 14.01 8.80 0.96
C SER A 198 13.44 7.43 0.62
N THR A 199 14.32 6.46 0.36
CA THR A 199 13.99 5.04 0.19
C THR A 199 14.29 4.21 1.44
N ALA A 200 14.85 4.84 2.47
CA ALA A 200 15.24 4.17 3.70
C ALA A 200 14.04 3.89 4.62
N ASN A 201 14.08 2.74 5.28
CA ASN A 201 13.21 2.45 6.42
C ASN A 201 13.37 3.53 7.50
N GLY A 202 12.25 3.96 8.08
CA GLY A 202 12.24 5.03 9.08
C GLY A 202 12.11 6.44 8.49
N ALA A 203 12.10 6.60 7.16
CA ALA A 203 11.80 7.90 6.56
C ALA A 203 10.39 8.35 6.97
N ARG A 204 10.29 9.57 7.49
CA ARG A 204 9.08 10.11 8.09
C ARG A 204 8.01 10.35 7.04
N VAL A 205 6.75 10.09 7.40
CA VAL A 205 5.59 10.55 6.63
C VAL A 205 5.23 11.96 7.10
N GLN A 206 5.13 12.87 6.14
CA GLN A 206 4.82 14.27 6.34
C GLN A 206 3.75 14.72 5.34
N ILE A 207 3.34 15.98 5.41
CA ILE A 207 2.68 16.65 4.29
C ILE A 207 3.64 17.61 3.60
N TRP A 208 3.51 17.71 2.29
CA TRP A 208 4.27 18.63 1.46
C TRP A 208 3.39 19.15 0.33
N THR A 209 3.72 20.31 -0.22
CA THR A 209 3.07 20.84 -1.42
C THR A 209 3.07 19.77 -2.50
N CYS A 210 1.91 19.49 -3.10
CA CYS A 210 1.82 18.47 -4.14
C CYS A 210 2.78 18.79 -5.30
N ASN A 211 3.61 17.83 -5.71
CA ASN A 211 4.70 18.03 -6.67
C ASN A 211 4.92 16.85 -7.63
N ASP A 212 3.99 15.89 -7.66
CA ASP A 212 4.01 14.71 -8.53
C ASP A 212 5.23 13.78 -8.41
N SER A 213 6.06 13.97 -7.38
CA SER A 213 7.19 13.08 -7.10
C SER A 213 6.74 11.71 -6.58
N ALA A 214 7.62 10.72 -6.71
CA ALA A 214 7.39 9.38 -6.17
C ALA A 214 7.15 9.35 -4.65
N ALA A 215 7.61 10.37 -3.92
CA ALA A 215 7.37 10.55 -2.49
C ALA A 215 5.90 10.74 -2.13
N GLN A 216 5.07 11.16 -3.10
CA GLN A 216 3.64 11.47 -2.93
C GLN A 216 2.72 10.47 -3.64
N MET A 217 3.30 9.39 -4.15
CA MET A 217 2.59 8.34 -4.87
C MET A 217 2.39 7.14 -3.96
N PHE A 218 1.14 6.67 -3.85
CA PHE A 218 0.78 5.56 -2.98
C PHE A 218 -0.08 4.54 -3.73
N SER A 219 0.10 3.25 -3.44
CA SER A 219 -0.77 2.18 -3.96
C SER A 219 -1.50 1.49 -2.81
N LEU A 220 -2.75 1.10 -3.04
CA LEU A 220 -3.61 0.47 -2.03
C LEU A 220 -3.84 -0.99 -2.39
N ALA A 221 -3.43 -1.93 -1.52
CA ALA A 221 -3.75 -3.34 -1.69
C ALA A 221 -4.70 -3.84 -0.63
N ASP A 222 -5.72 -4.58 -1.07
CA ASP A 222 -6.66 -5.30 -0.21
C ASP A 222 -5.94 -6.40 0.57
N MET A 223 -6.09 -6.36 1.89
CA MET A 223 -5.51 -7.35 2.79
C MET A 223 -6.54 -8.41 3.23
N LEU A 224 -7.82 -8.28 2.87
CA LEU A 224 -8.89 -9.21 3.24
C LEU A 224 -9.29 -10.15 2.08
N ASN A 225 -9.38 -9.61 0.86
CA ASN A 225 -9.69 -10.41 -0.33
C ASN A 225 -8.46 -11.08 -0.96
N GLY A 226 -7.30 -10.94 -0.31
CA GLY A 226 -5.98 -11.34 -0.80
C GLY A 226 -5.17 -12.23 0.12
N TRP A 227 -5.79 -12.83 1.14
CA TRP A 227 -5.25 -13.80 2.13
C TRP A 227 -5.02 -13.21 3.53
N GLY A 228 -5.65 -13.85 4.51
CA GLY A 228 -5.34 -13.66 5.94
C GLY A 228 -6.53 -13.57 6.87
N ASP A 229 -7.77 -13.43 6.36
CA ASP A 229 -8.89 -13.14 7.25
C ASP A 229 -10.20 -13.88 6.93
N ARG A 230 -10.13 -15.22 6.95
CA ARG A 230 -11.35 -16.04 7.13
C ARG A 230 -11.75 -16.20 8.60
N ASP A 231 -10.96 -15.69 9.55
CA ASP A 231 -11.15 -15.94 10.99
C ASP A 231 -11.30 -14.70 11.89
N ARG A 232 -11.41 -13.46 11.37
CA ARG A 232 -11.73 -12.27 12.21
C ARG A 232 -12.96 -11.48 11.82
N LEU A 233 -13.76 -11.95 10.85
CA LEU A 233 -15.18 -11.59 10.79
C LEU A 233 -16.00 -12.38 11.82
N GLY A 234 -15.54 -12.35 13.08
CA GLY A 234 -16.34 -12.64 14.26
C GLY A 234 -16.89 -11.32 14.80
N ARG A 235 -17.94 -10.81 14.14
CA ARG A 235 -18.90 -9.74 14.49
C ARG A 235 -19.58 -9.34 13.16
N ASP A 236 -20.83 -9.67 12.84
CA ASP A 236 -22.01 -9.87 13.67
C ASP A 236 -22.96 -10.91 13.04
N GLY A 237 -23.28 -11.93 13.83
CA GLY A 237 -24.49 -12.72 13.71
C GLY A 237 -25.08 -12.87 15.10
N ALA A 238 -25.92 -11.91 15.51
CA ALA A 238 -26.95 -12.00 16.56
C ALA A 238 -27.57 -10.62 16.79
N GLY A 239 -28.84 -10.47 16.43
CA GLY A 239 -29.66 -9.26 16.58
C GLY A 239 -30.74 -9.20 15.51
#